data_AF-A0A735VYN7-F1
#
_entry.id   AF-A0A735VYN7-F1
#
_cell.length_a   1.000
_cell.length_b   1.000
_cell.length_c   1.000
_cell.angle_alpha   90.00
_cell.angle_beta   90.00
_cell.angle_gamma   90.00
#
_symmetry.space_group_name_H-M   'P 1'
#
loop_
_entity.id
_entity.type
_entity.pdbx_description
1 polymer ?
#
loop_
_entity_poly.entity_id
_entity_poly.type
_entity_poly.pdbx_seq_one_letter_code
_entity_poly.pdbx_strand_id
1 'polypeptide(L)'
;MIKTLTGTQFANTFCLRPEQFSWFLGAGASAAAGIPTGYAMILDFKKRLFCQLTKISPREVDANDPLWQQRIDMFFSMRSELPAPDSPTEYARAFEAVYPTAEDRRIYIEKAVTKGTPSFAHKVLAALLTTHRIPCVFTTNFDQLVETATTLTDQLVSAPERANLTTAAIDNAERAERCLRESNWPFLAKLHGDFQSVELKNTTDELREQDTRMRHVFGTACSRFGLVIVGYSGRDESVMAVLTEVLEQPNAFPGGIYWVARSAHSVLPAVKELLEKATQAGVRTAIVESPTFDELAGDIFDGINLPQILLQHVQESRTAQVLSEIPLPVQEQRNFPVLQCSALPILAMPQQARRIEILTSITTAHARELVREAQIKAVVASTGREIVAFGHDAELLKAFLPVGGKLAGIVDIHPENDSWALGLIYDALIWAISRDRPLLPRLRRKGHAIIVANGFHTDRPQFVASCKRQLSSLRQAYSVPLTGKVDGSGYPFSEGVQIRLDLVAGRWWCVFEPFTFVEFPRQEPNRITNKDDGVSSYIHVANPSIDWQRERWAGRRNKVWSRIILGWAQILPGDNGGVLKAIGFKDDSGLSLDAEFQLSSITAWARPSHEHDYFQRSGR
;
A
#
# COMPACT_ATOMS: atom_id res chain seq x y z
N MET A 1 -9.18 17.39 -16.74
CA MET A 1 -9.44 16.45 -15.63
C MET A 1 -8.23 16.50 -14.71
N ILE A 2 -8.43 16.75 -13.41
CA ILE A 2 -7.34 16.81 -12.43
C ILE A 2 -6.68 15.43 -12.34
N LYS A 3 -5.34 15.38 -12.37
CA LYS A 3 -4.60 14.12 -12.30
C LYS A 3 -4.62 13.58 -10.87
N THR A 4 -4.84 12.27 -10.73
CA THR A 4 -4.67 11.57 -9.45
C THR A 4 -3.34 10.82 -9.44
N LEU A 5 -2.59 10.94 -8.34
CA LEU A 5 -1.32 10.26 -8.09
C LEU A 5 -1.42 9.44 -6.81
N THR A 6 -0.72 8.32 -6.76
CA THR A 6 -0.44 7.62 -5.49
C THR A 6 0.64 8.35 -4.70
N GLY A 7 0.70 8.15 -3.38
CA GLY A 7 1.78 8.66 -2.52
C GLY A 7 3.18 8.36 -3.07
N THR A 8 3.45 7.10 -3.46
CA THR A 8 4.73 6.69 -4.06
C THR A 8 5.03 7.41 -5.39
N GLN A 9 4.04 7.62 -6.26
CA GLN A 9 4.24 8.36 -7.51
C GLN A 9 4.59 9.84 -7.26
N PHE A 10 3.94 10.45 -6.27
CA PHE A 10 4.28 11.81 -5.85
C PHE A 10 5.69 11.84 -5.24
N ALA A 11 6.01 10.94 -4.31
CA ALA A 11 7.32 10.87 -3.66
C ALA A 11 8.46 10.74 -4.68
N ASN A 12 8.31 9.89 -5.70
CA ASN A 12 9.27 9.76 -6.80
C ASN A 12 9.50 11.09 -7.55
N THR A 13 8.48 11.93 -7.67
CA THR A 13 8.59 13.24 -8.32
C THR A 13 9.19 14.28 -7.39
N PHE A 14 8.71 14.34 -6.14
CA PHE A 14 9.16 15.26 -5.10
C PHE A 14 10.64 15.07 -4.78
N CYS A 15 11.11 13.83 -4.60
CA CYS A 15 12.48 13.53 -4.19
C CYS A 15 13.54 13.92 -5.22
N LEU A 16 13.15 14.19 -6.48
CA LEU A 16 14.08 14.67 -7.51
C LEU A 16 14.53 16.11 -7.26
N ARG A 17 13.63 16.97 -6.76
CA ARG A 17 13.85 18.42 -6.54
C ARG A 17 13.01 18.93 -5.37
N PRO A 18 13.23 18.43 -4.15
CA PRO A 18 12.42 18.81 -2.98
C PRO A 18 12.46 20.33 -2.69
N GLU A 19 13.56 20.99 -3.06
CA GLU A 19 13.79 22.42 -2.84
C GLU A 19 12.85 23.34 -3.64
N GLN A 20 12.14 22.78 -4.62
CA GLN A 20 11.13 23.49 -5.41
C GLN A 20 9.78 23.60 -4.72
N PHE A 21 9.59 22.98 -3.55
CA PHE A 21 8.30 22.83 -2.91
C PHE A 21 8.25 23.44 -1.51
N SER A 22 7.29 24.34 -1.28
CA SER A 22 6.83 24.69 0.06
C SER A 22 5.70 23.75 0.50
N TRP A 23 5.51 23.65 1.81
CA TRP A 23 4.48 22.79 2.40
C TRP A 23 3.42 23.63 3.11
N PHE A 24 2.16 23.20 3.03
CA PHE A 24 1.06 23.76 3.80
C PHE A 24 0.36 22.68 4.60
N LEU A 25 0.45 22.77 5.93
CA LEU A 25 -0.07 21.78 6.86
C LEU A 25 -1.34 22.30 7.53
N GLY A 26 -2.42 21.52 7.41
CA GLY A 26 -3.64 21.72 8.20
C GLY A 26 -3.74 20.73 9.36
N ALA A 27 -4.85 20.80 10.10
CA ALA A 27 -5.04 20.02 11.33
C ALA A 27 -4.95 18.50 11.13
N GLY A 28 -5.23 18.00 9.92
CA GLY A 28 -5.08 16.59 9.58
C GLY A 28 -3.63 16.09 9.58
N ALA A 29 -2.63 16.97 9.43
CA ALA A 29 -1.22 16.60 9.52
C ALA A 29 -0.82 16.19 10.94
N SER A 30 -1.46 16.79 11.95
CA SER A 30 -1.24 16.52 13.38
C SER A 30 -2.12 15.40 13.94
N ALA A 31 -2.95 14.75 13.12
CA ALA A 31 -3.88 13.72 13.59
C ALA A 31 -3.16 12.50 14.20
N ALA A 32 -2.11 12.00 13.53
CA ALA A 32 -1.31 10.87 14.00
C ALA A 32 -0.48 11.20 15.25
N ALA A 33 -0.23 12.50 15.50
CA ALA A 33 0.44 12.99 16.69
C ALA A 33 -0.47 13.02 17.94
N GLY A 34 -1.75 12.63 17.81
CA GLY A 34 -2.72 12.64 18.91
C GLY A 34 -3.49 13.94 19.06
N ILE A 35 -3.35 14.88 18.11
CA ILE A 35 -4.11 16.14 18.10
C ILE A 35 -5.41 15.91 17.31
N PRO A 36 -6.60 16.23 17.89
CA PRO A 36 -7.86 16.05 17.20
C PRO A 36 -7.96 16.98 15.98
N THR A 37 -8.45 16.45 14.86
CA THR A 37 -8.71 17.26 13.66
C THR A 37 -9.91 18.17 13.85
N GLY A 38 -10.07 19.20 13.01
CA GLY A 38 -11.27 20.06 13.04
C GLY A 38 -12.58 19.26 12.89
N TYR A 39 -12.59 18.20 12.08
CA TYR A 39 -13.75 17.31 11.96
C TYR A 39 -14.01 16.49 13.24
N ALA A 40 -12.95 15.96 13.86
CA ALA A 40 -13.07 15.26 15.13
C ALA A 40 -13.58 16.18 16.26
N MET A 41 -13.14 17.44 16.26
CA MET A 41 -13.65 18.46 17.17
C MET A 41 -15.13 18.78 16.91
N ILE A 42 -15.56 18.94 15.64
CA ILE A 42 -16.98 19.13 15.30
C ILE A 42 -17.83 17.97 15.84
N LEU A 43 -17.38 16.73 15.65
CA LEU A 43 -18.09 15.55 16.18
C LEU A 43 -18.17 15.56 17.71
N ASP A 44 -17.09 15.90 18.42
CA ASP A 44 -17.10 16.05 19.88
C ASP A 44 -18.06 17.15 20.33
N PHE A 45 -18.06 18.30 19.66
CA PHE A 45 -18.95 19.42 19.97
C PHE A 45 -20.41 19.07 19.72
N LYS A 46 -20.74 18.48 18.56
CA LYS A 46 -22.09 18.00 18.24
C LYS A 46 -22.56 16.97 19.25
N LYS A 47 -21.71 16.00 19.64
CA LYS A 47 -22.03 15.02 20.69
C LYS A 47 -22.35 15.70 22.01
N ARG A 48 -21.50 16.64 22.47
CA ARG A 48 -21.73 17.38 23.73
C ARG A 48 -23.05 18.14 23.71
N LEU A 49 -23.30 18.87 22.63
CA LEU A 49 -24.52 19.65 22.48
C LEU A 49 -25.76 18.75 22.41
N PHE A 50 -25.69 17.64 21.66
CA PHE A 50 -26.75 16.63 21.60
C PHE A 50 -27.07 16.07 22.99
N CYS A 51 -26.06 15.66 23.76
CA CYS A 51 -26.25 15.17 25.14
C CYS A 51 -26.85 16.24 26.06
N GLN A 52 -26.41 17.50 25.94
CA GLN A 52 -26.95 18.61 26.74
C GLN A 52 -28.44 18.88 26.46
N LEU A 53 -28.83 18.82 25.19
CA LEU A 53 -30.20 19.09 24.74
C LEU A 53 -31.16 17.91 24.95
N THR A 54 -30.69 16.68 24.79
CA THR A 54 -31.49 15.45 24.95
C THR A 54 -31.47 14.88 26.37
N LYS A 55 -30.58 15.38 27.24
CA LYS A 55 -30.31 14.86 28.59
C LYS A 55 -29.79 13.41 28.62
N ILE A 56 -29.35 12.88 27.48
CA ILE A 56 -28.67 11.58 27.40
C ILE A 56 -27.24 11.72 27.91
N SER A 57 -26.78 10.74 28.68
CA SER A 57 -25.42 10.72 29.24
C SER A 57 -24.36 10.67 28.12
N PRO A 58 -23.29 11.48 28.17
CA PRO A 58 -22.18 11.40 27.21
C PRO A 58 -21.45 10.05 27.15
N ARG A 59 -21.62 9.20 28.18
CA ARG A 59 -21.06 7.85 28.23
C ARG A 59 -21.83 6.84 27.38
N GLU A 60 -23.09 7.14 27.05
CA GLU A 60 -23.96 6.25 26.27
C GLU A 60 -23.89 6.54 24.76
N VAL A 61 -23.26 7.66 24.38
CA VAL A 61 -23.15 8.12 23.00
C VAL A 61 -21.74 7.90 22.50
N ASP A 62 -21.56 7.07 21.47
CA ASP A 62 -20.26 6.93 20.79
C ASP A 62 -20.25 7.80 19.53
N ALA A 63 -19.40 8.83 19.49
CA ALA A 63 -19.29 9.72 18.33
C ALA A 63 -18.59 9.07 17.12
N ASN A 64 -17.97 7.90 17.31
CA ASN A 64 -17.32 7.14 16.24
C ASN A 64 -18.24 6.07 15.61
N ASP A 65 -19.41 5.80 16.22
CA ASP A 65 -20.40 4.87 15.69
C ASP A 65 -21.28 5.56 14.61
N PRO A 66 -21.34 5.02 13.38
CA PRO A 66 -22.17 5.57 12.30
C PRO A 66 -23.65 5.76 12.66
N LEU A 67 -24.22 4.89 13.50
CA LEU A 67 -25.62 4.99 13.92
C LEU A 67 -25.85 6.21 14.82
N TRP A 68 -24.90 6.47 15.73
CA TRP A 68 -24.93 7.66 16.59
C TRP A 68 -24.68 8.93 15.79
N GLN A 69 -23.74 8.91 14.84
CA GLN A 69 -23.51 10.05 13.93
C GLN A 69 -24.80 10.41 13.17
N GLN A 70 -25.45 9.43 12.53
CA GLN A 70 -26.72 9.65 11.83
C GLN A 70 -27.81 10.22 12.75
N ARG A 71 -27.91 9.71 13.99
CA ARG A 71 -28.89 10.19 14.96
C ARG A 71 -28.61 11.64 15.39
N ILE A 72 -27.35 11.98 15.62
CA ILE A 72 -26.92 13.34 15.99
C ILE A 72 -27.18 14.30 14.82
N ASP A 73 -26.80 13.94 13.60
CA ASP A 73 -27.00 14.77 12.42
C ASP A 73 -28.50 14.95 12.11
N MET A 74 -29.31 13.90 12.24
CA MET A 74 -30.77 13.99 12.10
C MET A 74 -31.41 14.88 13.17
N PHE A 75 -30.87 14.87 14.40
CA PHE A 75 -31.34 15.75 15.47
C PHE A 75 -31.08 17.22 15.13
N PHE A 76 -29.89 17.54 14.61
CA PHE A 76 -29.54 18.92 14.24
C PHE A 76 -30.11 19.36 12.89
N SER A 77 -30.44 18.45 11.96
CA SER A 77 -31.07 18.83 10.68
C SER A 77 -32.49 19.37 10.85
N MET A 78 -33.18 18.96 11.93
CA MET A 78 -34.52 19.43 12.29
C MET A 78 -34.51 20.70 13.15
N ARG A 79 -33.33 21.26 13.45
CA ARG A 79 -33.18 22.42 14.34
C ARG A 79 -32.23 23.46 13.74
N SER A 80 -32.34 24.70 14.20
CA SER A 80 -31.55 25.82 13.70
C SER A 80 -30.35 26.19 14.57
N GLU A 81 -29.97 25.36 15.56
CA GLU A 81 -28.85 25.70 16.46
C GLU A 81 -27.48 25.57 15.79
N LEU A 82 -27.35 24.69 14.80
CA LEU A 82 -26.12 24.52 14.02
C LEU A 82 -26.39 24.75 12.54
N PRO A 83 -25.41 25.28 11.78
CA PRO A 83 -25.53 25.38 10.34
C PRO A 83 -25.56 23.98 9.71
N ALA A 84 -25.93 23.92 8.43
CA ALA A 84 -25.94 22.67 7.67
C ALA A 84 -24.56 21.97 7.73
N PRO A 85 -24.54 20.62 7.70
CA PRO A 85 -23.30 19.87 7.60
C PRO A 85 -22.42 20.40 6.46
N ASP A 86 -21.11 20.43 6.70
CA ASP A 86 -20.10 20.92 5.76
C ASP A 86 -20.10 22.43 5.50
N SER A 87 -20.91 23.21 6.23
CA SER A 87 -20.81 24.67 6.20
C SER A 87 -19.41 25.13 6.64
N PRO A 88 -18.82 26.16 6.00
CA PRO A 88 -17.56 26.77 6.44
C PRO A 88 -17.62 27.27 7.89
N THR A 89 -18.81 27.66 8.36
CA THR A 89 -19.03 28.20 9.71
C THR A 89 -19.36 27.14 10.77
N GLU A 90 -19.51 25.86 10.37
CA GLU A 90 -19.93 24.76 11.25
C GLU A 90 -19.02 24.60 12.47
N TYR A 91 -17.70 24.63 12.26
CA TYR A 91 -16.72 24.53 13.33
C TYR A 91 -16.88 25.65 14.36
N ALA A 92 -16.89 26.91 13.90
CA ALA A 92 -16.95 28.07 14.78
C ALA A 92 -18.25 28.10 15.58
N ARG A 93 -19.39 27.82 14.93
CA ARG A 93 -20.71 27.80 15.57
C ARG A 93 -20.86 26.65 16.57
N ALA A 94 -20.39 25.45 16.22
CA ALA A 94 -20.42 24.32 17.15
C ALA A 94 -19.52 24.57 18.36
N PHE A 95 -18.35 25.18 18.16
CA PHE A 95 -17.43 25.49 19.24
C PHE A 95 -18.00 26.55 20.19
N GLU A 96 -18.60 27.62 19.65
CA GLU A 96 -19.27 28.67 20.42
C GLU A 96 -20.51 28.18 21.16
N ALA A 97 -21.26 27.25 20.58
CA ALA A 97 -22.44 26.66 21.22
C ALA A 97 -22.06 25.83 22.47
N VAL A 98 -20.94 25.11 22.42
CA VAL A 98 -20.47 24.29 23.54
C VAL A 98 -19.69 25.12 24.57
N TYR A 99 -18.89 26.08 24.10
CA TYR A 99 -18.02 26.93 24.91
C TYR A 99 -18.25 28.41 24.54
N PRO A 100 -19.17 29.09 25.23
CA PRO A 100 -19.58 30.46 24.87
C PRO A 100 -18.48 31.51 25.04
N THR A 101 -17.59 31.32 26.02
CA THR A 101 -16.53 32.30 26.31
C THR A 101 -15.29 32.06 25.45
N ALA A 102 -14.55 33.12 25.13
CA ALA A 102 -13.26 32.98 24.42
C ALA A 102 -12.23 32.22 25.27
N GLU A 103 -12.24 32.41 26.59
CA GLU A 103 -11.33 31.77 27.53
C GLU A 103 -11.53 30.25 27.62
N ASP A 104 -12.78 29.77 27.65
CA ASP A 104 -13.05 28.32 27.66
C ASP A 104 -12.58 27.64 26.37
N ARG A 105 -12.82 28.32 25.23
CA ARG A 105 -12.35 27.87 23.92
C ARG A 105 -10.83 27.83 23.88
N ARG A 106 -10.18 28.84 24.46
CA ARG A 106 -8.73 28.91 24.64
C ARG A 106 -8.28 27.66 25.40
N ILE A 107 -8.73 27.47 26.65
CA ILE A 107 -8.35 26.32 27.50
C ILE A 107 -8.59 24.96 26.80
N TYR A 108 -9.66 24.80 26.03
CA TYR A 108 -9.93 23.57 25.27
C TYR A 108 -8.83 23.29 24.23
N ILE A 109 -8.47 24.27 23.42
CA ILE A 109 -7.42 24.12 22.39
C ILE A 109 -6.06 23.85 23.05
N GLU A 110 -5.73 24.54 24.15
CA GLU A 110 -4.50 24.30 24.93
C GLU A 110 -4.37 22.82 25.33
N LYS A 111 -5.45 22.28 25.90
CA LYS A 111 -5.52 20.88 26.35
C LYS A 111 -5.50 19.89 25.18
N ALA A 112 -5.97 20.29 24.00
CA ALA A 112 -5.94 19.44 22.81
C ALA A 112 -4.52 19.37 22.22
N VAL A 113 -3.83 20.51 22.16
CA VAL A 113 -2.49 20.64 21.57
C VAL A 113 -1.41 20.05 22.46
N THR A 114 -1.48 20.25 23.79
CA THR A 114 -0.49 19.72 24.76
C THR A 114 -0.40 18.19 24.83
N LYS A 115 -1.38 17.48 24.28
CA LYS A 115 -1.37 16.01 24.16
C LYS A 115 -0.53 15.52 22.98
N GLY A 116 -0.21 16.40 22.04
CA GLY A 116 0.48 16.06 20.81
C GLY A 116 1.95 15.74 21.04
N THR A 117 2.44 14.66 20.42
CA THR A 117 3.88 14.41 20.28
C THR A 117 4.25 14.26 18.81
N PRO A 118 5.42 14.74 18.34
CA PRO A 118 5.76 14.67 16.92
C PRO A 118 5.63 13.26 16.34
N SER A 119 4.75 13.11 15.33
CA SER A 119 4.56 11.84 14.63
C SER A 119 5.73 11.51 13.72
N PHE A 120 5.69 10.34 13.09
CA PHE A 120 6.67 9.94 12.08
C PHE A 120 6.80 10.99 10.96
N ALA A 121 5.68 11.50 10.44
CA ALA A 121 5.72 12.53 9.40
C ALA A 121 6.37 13.85 9.84
N HIS A 122 6.16 14.26 11.10
CA HIS A 122 6.80 15.48 11.62
C HIS A 122 8.32 15.34 11.67
N LYS A 123 8.82 14.14 11.99
CA LYS A 123 10.25 13.86 12.02
C LYS A 123 10.87 13.73 10.63
N VAL A 124 10.15 13.15 9.66
CA VAL A 124 10.55 13.19 8.25
C VAL A 124 10.63 14.64 7.76
N LEU A 125 9.60 15.44 8.01
CA LEU A 125 9.56 16.86 7.64
C LEU A 125 10.70 17.65 8.30
N ALA A 126 10.95 17.42 9.59
CA ALA A 126 12.06 18.00 10.32
C ALA A 126 13.42 17.63 9.69
N ALA A 127 13.63 16.36 9.34
CA ALA A 127 14.85 15.95 8.65
C ALA A 127 15.04 16.65 7.29
N LEU A 128 13.96 16.88 6.54
CA LEU A 128 14.00 17.66 5.30
C LEU A 128 14.33 19.14 5.54
N LEU A 129 13.82 19.75 6.62
CA LEU A 129 14.15 21.12 7.01
C LEU A 129 15.61 21.23 7.47
N THR A 130 16.04 20.37 8.39
CA THR A 130 17.42 20.30 8.93
C THR A 130 18.45 20.11 7.82
N THR A 131 18.12 19.35 6.78
CA THR A 131 19.02 19.13 5.63
C THR A 131 18.83 20.13 4.49
N HIS A 132 18.08 21.22 4.72
CA HIS A 132 17.78 22.28 3.75
C HIS A 132 17.17 21.77 2.42
N ARG A 133 16.46 20.63 2.46
CA ARG A 133 15.80 20.04 1.29
C ARG A 133 14.47 20.70 0.97
N ILE A 134 13.82 21.31 1.96
CA ILE A 134 12.62 22.12 1.72
C ILE A 134 12.83 23.53 2.30
N PRO A 135 12.41 24.59 1.58
CA PRO A 135 12.64 25.96 1.99
C PRO A 135 11.73 26.39 3.14
N CYS A 136 10.44 26.06 3.07
CA CYS A 136 9.49 26.57 4.05
C CYS A 136 8.22 25.72 4.22
N VAL A 137 7.62 25.88 5.40
CA VAL A 137 6.37 25.28 5.83
C VAL A 137 5.43 26.39 6.29
N PHE A 138 4.17 26.29 5.89
CA PHE A 138 3.09 27.14 6.35
C PHE A 138 2.07 26.26 7.07
N THR A 139 1.41 26.79 8.09
CA THR A 139 0.37 26.03 8.79
C THR A 139 -0.70 26.91 9.39
N THR A 140 -1.91 26.35 9.49
CA THR A 140 -3.02 26.89 10.28
C THR A 140 -3.10 26.25 11.68
N ASN A 141 -2.20 25.32 12.00
CA ASN A 141 -2.20 24.61 13.26
C ASN A 141 -1.60 25.48 14.37
N PHE A 142 -2.19 25.37 15.55
CA PHE A 142 -1.71 26.04 16.76
C PHE A 142 -0.63 25.24 17.50
N ASP A 143 -0.42 23.97 17.12
CA ASP A 143 0.56 23.11 17.76
C ASP A 143 2.01 23.48 17.41
N GLN A 144 2.94 23.02 18.25
CA GLN A 144 4.38 23.26 18.09
C GLN A 144 5.11 22.01 17.58
N LEU A 145 4.41 21.10 16.90
CA LEU A 145 4.97 19.79 16.55
C LEU A 145 6.09 19.90 15.51
N VAL A 146 5.96 20.81 14.54
CA VAL A 146 7.00 21.05 13.53
C VAL A 146 8.25 21.65 14.19
N GLU A 147 8.07 22.63 15.06
CA GLU A 147 9.15 23.28 15.81
C GLU A 147 9.88 22.29 16.72
N THR A 148 9.10 21.50 17.48
CA THR A 148 9.64 20.49 18.40
C THR A 148 10.40 19.41 17.63
N ALA A 149 9.82 18.88 16.54
CA ALA A 149 10.49 17.88 15.70
C ALA A 149 11.79 18.42 15.11
N THR A 150 11.77 19.65 14.59
CA THR A 150 12.96 20.28 13.98
C THR A 150 14.03 20.56 15.02
N THR A 151 13.66 21.04 16.22
CA THR A 151 14.60 21.26 17.32
C THR A 151 15.27 19.96 17.76
N LEU A 152 14.51 18.88 17.92
CA LEU A 152 15.06 17.57 18.28
C LEU A 152 15.98 17.02 17.19
N THR A 153 15.64 17.23 15.92
CA THR A 153 16.43 16.79 14.76
C THR A 153 17.72 17.60 14.62
N ASP A 154 17.67 18.93 14.77
CA ASP A 154 18.82 19.83 14.70
C ASP A 154 19.88 19.54 15.79
N GLN A 155 19.46 19.00 16.95
CA GLN A 155 20.40 18.61 18.01
C GLN A 155 21.28 17.41 17.63
N LEU A 156 20.89 16.63 16.61
CA LEU A 156 21.61 15.44 16.16
C LEU A 156 22.69 15.74 15.11
N VAL A 157 22.65 16.92 14.49
CA VAL A 157 23.65 17.35 13.49
C VAL A 157 24.66 18.31 14.11
N SER A 158 25.79 18.49 13.42
CA SER A 158 26.84 19.39 13.90
C SER A 158 26.34 20.85 13.89
N ALA A 159 26.85 21.68 14.81
CA ALA A 159 26.44 23.08 14.93
C ALA A 159 26.40 23.89 13.60
N PRO A 160 27.37 23.75 12.66
CA PRO A 160 27.30 24.47 11.38
C PRO A 160 26.27 23.91 10.39
N GLU A 161 25.79 22.68 10.58
CA GLU A 161 24.82 22.01 9.72
C GLU A 161 23.37 22.17 10.22
N ARG A 162 23.18 22.83 11.38
CA ARG A 162 21.85 23.06 11.94
C ARG A 162 21.05 24.01 11.06
N ALA A 163 19.81 23.65 10.79
CA ALA A 163 18.88 24.51 10.07
C ALA A 163 18.62 25.84 10.78
N ASN A 164 18.50 25.80 12.13
CA ASN A 164 18.06 26.95 12.92
C ASN A 164 16.74 27.53 12.38
N LEU A 165 15.69 26.70 12.40
CA LEU A 165 14.37 27.03 11.87
C LEU A 165 13.89 28.42 12.30
N THR A 166 13.66 29.30 11.33
CA THR A 166 13.05 30.60 11.60
C THR A 166 11.55 30.41 11.71
N THR A 167 10.97 30.77 12.86
CA THR A 167 9.52 30.72 13.10
C THR A 167 8.92 32.12 13.14
N ALA A 168 7.78 32.29 12.49
CA ALA A 168 6.97 33.51 12.58
C ALA A 168 5.48 33.15 12.67
N ALA A 169 4.76 33.90 13.50
CA ALA A 169 3.31 33.83 13.60
C ALA A 169 2.73 35.22 13.33
N ILE A 170 1.41 35.38 13.46
CA ILE A 170 0.70 36.62 13.15
C ILE A 170 1.24 37.83 13.91
N ASP A 171 1.69 37.63 15.15
CA ASP A 171 2.29 38.65 16.02
C ASP A 171 3.68 39.13 15.57
N ASN A 172 4.29 38.47 14.57
CA ASN A 172 5.61 38.82 14.05
C ASN A 172 5.70 38.71 12.52
N ALA A 173 4.75 39.34 11.83
CA ALA A 173 4.71 39.38 10.36
C ALA A 173 5.97 39.99 9.73
N GLU A 174 6.61 40.96 10.38
CA GLU A 174 7.86 41.57 9.88
C GLU A 174 9.00 40.54 9.77
N ARG A 175 9.12 39.64 10.75
CA ARG A 175 10.08 38.53 10.68
C ARG A 175 9.80 37.62 9.50
N ALA A 176 8.54 37.33 9.21
CA ALA A 176 8.13 36.51 8.08
C ALA A 176 8.50 37.17 6.73
N GLU A 177 8.20 38.46 6.57
CA GLU A 177 8.55 39.24 5.38
C GLU A 177 10.06 39.33 5.17
N ARG A 178 10.82 39.59 6.24
CA ARG A 178 12.28 39.62 6.19
C ARG A 178 12.85 38.26 5.78
N CYS A 179 12.36 37.17 6.38
CA CYS A 179 12.79 35.82 6.07
C CYS A 179 12.62 35.51 4.57
N LEU A 180 11.46 35.87 4.01
CA LEU A 180 11.16 35.68 2.60
C LEU A 180 12.06 36.54 1.69
N ARG A 181 12.24 37.82 2.02
CA ARG A 181 13.08 38.76 1.27
C ARG A 181 14.55 38.35 1.25
N GLU A 182 15.08 37.91 2.38
CA GLU A 182 16.48 37.50 2.54
C GLU A 182 16.72 36.04 2.12
N SER A 183 15.66 35.29 1.79
CA SER A 183 15.73 33.83 1.51
C SER A 183 16.42 33.05 2.63
N ASN A 184 16.10 33.42 3.88
CA ASN A 184 16.62 32.75 5.06
C ASN A 184 15.82 31.46 5.29
N TRP A 185 16.39 30.32 4.91
CA TRP A 185 15.72 29.01 4.99
C TRP A 185 16.44 28.08 5.97
N PRO A 186 15.73 27.20 6.70
CA PRO A 186 14.30 26.94 6.58
C PRO A 186 13.41 27.87 7.41
N PHE A 187 12.16 28.02 6.95
CA PHE A 187 11.17 28.92 7.52
C PHE A 187 9.84 28.22 7.84
N LEU A 188 9.26 28.50 9.02
CA LEU A 188 7.91 28.08 9.41
C LEU A 188 7.05 29.31 9.69
N ALA A 189 5.93 29.43 8.97
CA ALA A 189 4.94 30.49 9.15
C ALA A 189 3.60 29.93 9.66
N LYS A 190 3.10 30.49 10.76
CA LYS A 190 1.77 30.19 11.33
C LYS A 190 0.77 31.28 10.96
N LEU A 191 -0.21 30.94 10.11
CA LEU A 191 -1.15 31.93 9.56
C LEU A 191 -2.19 32.45 10.56
N HIS A 192 -2.55 31.66 11.59
CA HIS A 192 -3.58 32.04 12.57
C HIS A 192 -3.04 32.42 13.96
N GLY A 193 -1.72 32.57 14.12
CA GLY A 193 -1.08 32.89 15.40
C GLY A 193 -0.68 31.67 16.25
N ASP A 194 0.16 31.89 17.27
CA ASP A 194 0.39 30.92 18.36
C ASP A 194 -0.73 31.10 19.38
N PHE A 195 -1.17 30.01 20.00
CA PHE A 195 -2.18 30.05 21.05
C PHE A 195 -1.82 30.97 22.24
N GLN A 196 -0.52 31.22 22.46
CA GLN A 196 -0.06 32.19 23.45
C GLN A 196 -0.40 33.64 23.09
N SER A 197 -0.75 33.92 21.84
CA SER A 197 -1.14 35.25 21.35
C SER A 197 -2.66 35.45 21.31
N VAL A 198 -3.47 34.60 21.95
CA VAL A 198 -4.94 34.74 22.05
C VAL A 198 -5.32 35.76 23.14
N GLU A 199 -4.76 36.96 23.05
CA GLU A 199 -5.63 38.12 23.17
C GLU A 199 -6.15 38.42 21.75
N LEU A 200 -7.34 38.99 21.65
CA LEU A 200 -7.84 39.64 20.42
C LEU A 200 -8.62 38.76 19.41
N LYS A 201 -9.73 38.19 19.88
CA LYS A 201 -11.01 38.35 19.16
C LYS A 201 -11.68 39.70 19.47
N ASN A 202 -10.87 40.70 19.81
CA ASN A 202 -11.22 42.11 19.90
C ASN A 202 -10.45 42.81 18.79
N THR A 203 -11.20 43.26 17.80
CA THR A 203 -10.83 44.18 16.71
C THR A 203 -9.81 45.27 17.10
N THR A 204 -8.52 45.03 16.91
CA THR A 204 -7.55 46.10 16.67
C THR A 204 -7.16 46.07 15.20
N ASP A 205 -7.11 47.22 14.53
CA ASP A 205 -6.77 47.31 13.11
C ASP A 205 -5.36 46.74 12.81
N GLU A 206 -4.47 46.80 13.81
CA GLU A 206 -3.12 46.23 13.77
C GLU A 206 -3.12 44.72 13.47
N LEU A 207 -4.02 43.93 14.07
CA LEU A 207 -4.06 42.49 13.82
C LEU A 207 -4.59 42.14 12.43
N ARG A 208 -5.55 42.93 11.93
CA ARG A 208 -6.02 42.76 10.54
C ARG A 208 -4.91 43.10 9.55
N GLU A 209 -4.11 44.11 9.87
CA GLU A 209 -2.95 44.48 9.09
C GLU A 209 -1.89 43.37 9.11
N GLN A 210 -1.58 42.82 10.29
CA GLN A 210 -0.65 41.69 10.45
C GLN A 210 -1.12 40.42 9.73
N ASP A 211 -2.40 40.08 9.81
CA ASP A 211 -3.04 38.99 9.05
C ASP A 211 -2.86 39.20 7.53
N THR A 212 -3.11 40.42 7.05
CA THR A 212 -2.91 40.80 5.65
C THR A 212 -1.45 40.62 5.22
N ARG A 213 -0.50 41.06 6.05
CA ARG A 213 0.94 40.87 5.79
C ARG A 213 1.33 39.39 5.76
N MET A 214 0.84 38.58 6.70
CA MET A 214 1.11 37.13 6.70
C MET A 214 0.54 36.42 5.47
N ARG A 215 -0.67 36.81 5.03
CA ARG A 215 -1.25 36.32 3.78
C ARG A 215 -0.42 36.73 2.56
N HIS A 216 0.11 37.95 2.55
CA HIS A 216 1.03 38.40 1.51
C HIS A 216 2.33 37.58 1.48
N VAL A 217 2.91 37.25 2.64
CA VAL A 217 4.07 36.35 2.75
C VAL A 217 3.73 34.98 2.17
N PHE A 218 2.58 34.42 2.52
CA PHE A 218 2.15 33.11 2.01
C PHE A 218 1.97 33.13 0.49
N GLY A 219 1.27 34.13 -0.05
CA GLY A 219 1.08 34.28 -1.49
C GLY A 219 2.41 34.43 -2.23
N THR A 220 3.32 35.26 -1.72
CA THR A 220 4.64 35.45 -2.32
C THR A 220 5.49 34.18 -2.30
N ALA A 221 5.39 33.36 -1.26
CA ALA A 221 6.04 32.04 -1.24
C ALA A 221 5.44 31.08 -2.28
N CYS A 222 4.12 31.11 -2.48
CA CYS A 222 3.43 30.32 -3.49
C CYS A 222 3.81 30.72 -4.93
N SER A 223 4.23 31.97 -5.16
CA SER A 223 4.78 32.40 -6.45
C SER A 223 6.24 31.99 -6.67
N ARG A 224 6.95 31.57 -5.62
CA ARG A 224 8.35 31.13 -5.68
C ARG A 224 8.52 29.62 -5.75
N PHE A 225 7.59 28.86 -5.19
CA PHE A 225 7.68 27.41 -5.01
C PHE A 225 6.38 26.72 -5.43
N GLY A 226 6.45 25.46 -5.82
CA GLY A 226 5.27 24.59 -5.81
C GLY A 226 4.75 24.40 -4.38
N LEU A 227 3.50 23.99 -4.23
CA LEU A 227 2.84 23.85 -2.94
C LEU A 227 2.35 22.42 -2.72
N VAL A 228 2.78 21.81 -1.62
CA VAL A 228 2.28 20.51 -1.14
C VAL A 228 1.35 20.75 0.04
N ILE A 229 0.06 20.46 -0.13
CA ILE A 229 -0.97 20.68 0.89
C ILE A 229 -1.30 19.36 1.56
N VAL A 230 -1.13 19.28 2.89
CA VAL A 230 -1.41 18.06 3.66
C VAL A 230 -2.30 18.35 4.86
N GLY A 231 -3.36 17.55 5.03
CA GLY A 231 -4.21 17.63 6.22
C GLY A 231 -5.07 18.90 6.31
N TYR A 232 -5.10 19.71 5.25
CA TYR A 232 -5.94 20.88 5.15
C TYR A 232 -7.22 20.57 4.36
N SER A 233 -8.37 20.98 4.89
CA SER A 233 -9.68 20.65 4.30
C SER A 233 -10.13 21.61 3.20
N GLY A 234 -9.57 22.83 3.14
CA GLY A 234 -10.04 23.88 2.22
C GLY A 234 -11.24 24.67 2.72
N ARG A 235 -11.55 24.64 4.03
CA ARG A 235 -12.71 25.36 4.61
C ARG A 235 -12.43 26.80 5.00
N ASP A 236 -11.16 27.18 5.20
CA ASP A 236 -10.83 28.57 5.52
C ASP A 236 -10.85 29.41 4.24
N GLU A 237 -11.89 30.24 4.12
CA GLU A 237 -12.10 31.11 2.97
C GLU A 237 -10.92 32.06 2.75
N SER A 238 -10.27 32.51 3.83
CA SER A 238 -9.18 33.48 3.73
C SER A 238 -7.91 32.87 3.15
N VAL A 239 -7.59 31.63 3.51
CA VAL A 239 -6.48 30.87 2.92
C VAL A 239 -6.81 30.51 1.47
N MET A 240 -8.04 30.05 1.19
CA MET A 240 -8.45 29.68 -0.16
C MET A 240 -8.48 30.89 -1.11
N ALA A 241 -8.82 32.08 -0.61
CA ALA A 241 -8.74 33.34 -1.35
C ALA A 241 -7.30 33.63 -1.78
N VAL A 242 -6.33 33.58 -0.85
CA VAL A 242 -4.91 33.79 -1.17
C VAL A 242 -4.41 32.80 -2.22
N LEU A 243 -4.74 31.51 -2.08
CA LEU A 243 -4.35 30.50 -3.07
C LEU A 243 -4.93 30.78 -4.46
N THR A 244 -6.15 31.35 -4.52
CA THR A 244 -6.81 31.72 -5.77
C THR A 244 -6.20 32.98 -6.37
N GLU A 245 -5.95 34.00 -5.55
CA GLU A 245 -5.33 35.28 -5.96
C GLU A 245 -3.92 35.07 -6.54
N VAL A 246 -3.14 34.14 -5.99
CA VAL A 246 -1.81 33.80 -6.51
C VAL A 246 -1.88 33.31 -7.96
N LEU A 247 -2.97 32.66 -8.38
CA LEU A 247 -3.13 32.18 -9.76
C LEU A 247 -3.20 33.31 -10.79
N GLU A 248 -3.51 34.53 -10.36
CA GLU A 248 -3.53 35.71 -11.22
C GLU A 248 -2.11 36.25 -11.49
N GLN A 249 -1.11 35.80 -10.73
CA GLN A 249 0.27 36.24 -10.87
C GLN A 249 1.02 35.47 -11.98
N PRO A 250 1.95 36.11 -12.70
CA PRO A 250 2.82 35.41 -13.63
C PRO A 250 3.69 34.39 -12.87
N ASN A 251 3.79 33.16 -13.38
CA ASN A 251 4.52 32.04 -12.75
C ASN A 251 3.99 31.59 -11.38
N ALA A 252 2.67 31.63 -11.16
CA ALA A 252 2.04 31.02 -9.99
C ALA A 252 2.46 29.54 -9.82
N PHE A 253 2.88 29.16 -8.60
CA PHE A 253 3.23 27.78 -8.22
C PHE A 253 4.16 27.07 -9.22
N PRO A 254 5.42 27.50 -9.39
CA PRO A 254 6.33 26.95 -10.41
C PRO A 254 6.56 25.44 -10.31
N GLY A 255 6.47 24.86 -9.11
CA GLY A 255 6.54 23.41 -8.88
C GLY A 255 5.19 22.68 -9.06
N GLY A 256 4.09 23.40 -9.20
CA GLY A 256 2.72 22.87 -9.22
C GLY A 256 2.04 22.83 -7.84
N ILE A 257 0.77 22.45 -7.82
CA ILE A 257 -0.06 22.28 -6.62
C ILE A 257 -0.35 20.79 -6.44
N TYR A 258 0.05 20.24 -5.30
CA TYR A 258 -0.19 18.86 -4.92
C TYR A 258 -1.06 18.82 -3.68
N TRP A 259 -2.32 18.39 -3.85
CA TRP A 259 -3.27 18.31 -2.75
C TRP A 259 -3.36 16.88 -2.24
N VAL A 260 -2.90 16.63 -1.02
CA VAL A 260 -2.92 15.30 -0.41
C VAL A 260 -4.28 15.05 0.25
N ALA A 261 -4.93 13.96 -0.14
CA ALA A 261 -6.23 13.57 0.38
C ALA A 261 -6.31 12.04 0.54
N ARG A 262 -7.20 11.57 1.43
CA ARG A 262 -7.45 10.13 1.59
C ARG A 262 -7.99 9.48 0.32
N SER A 263 -8.82 10.22 -0.41
CA SER A 263 -9.28 9.86 -1.75
C SER A 263 -9.58 11.12 -2.54
N ALA A 264 -9.42 11.08 -3.86
CA ALA A 264 -9.83 12.16 -4.75
C ALA A 264 -11.33 12.49 -4.63
N HIS A 265 -12.16 11.53 -4.21
CA HIS A 265 -13.58 11.75 -4.00
C HIS A 265 -13.88 12.56 -2.72
N SER A 266 -13.00 12.56 -1.71
CA SER A 266 -13.25 13.24 -0.43
C SER A 266 -12.92 14.73 -0.45
N VAL A 267 -12.42 15.26 -1.56
CA VAL A 267 -12.01 16.66 -1.69
C VAL A 267 -13.24 17.57 -1.83
N LEU A 268 -13.28 18.67 -1.06
CA LEU A 268 -14.39 19.63 -1.04
C LEU A 268 -14.55 20.36 -2.39
N PRO A 269 -15.76 20.83 -2.74
CA PRO A 269 -16.00 21.55 -3.99
C PRO A 269 -15.09 22.77 -4.21
N ALA A 270 -14.86 23.58 -3.18
CA ALA A 270 -13.97 24.75 -3.26
C ALA A 270 -12.52 24.39 -3.65
N VAL A 271 -12.04 23.24 -3.19
CA VAL A 271 -10.70 22.74 -3.54
C VAL A 271 -10.68 22.24 -4.98
N LYS A 272 -11.73 21.54 -5.43
CA LYS A 272 -11.84 21.12 -6.84
C LYS A 272 -11.84 22.33 -7.77
N GLU A 273 -12.61 23.36 -7.42
CA GLU A 273 -12.65 24.63 -8.18
C GLU A 273 -11.28 25.31 -8.23
N LEU A 274 -10.56 25.39 -7.10
CA LEU A 274 -9.20 25.94 -7.06
C LEU A 274 -8.26 25.16 -8.00
N LEU A 275 -8.26 23.83 -7.93
CA LEU A 275 -7.38 22.99 -8.76
C LEU A 275 -7.75 23.07 -10.25
N GLU A 276 -9.03 23.22 -10.58
CA GLU A 276 -9.49 23.44 -11.96
C GLU A 276 -9.02 24.80 -12.48
N LYS A 277 -9.19 25.88 -11.70
CA LYS A 277 -8.68 27.22 -12.05
C LYS A 277 -7.17 27.21 -12.23
N ALA A 278 -6.42 26.56 -11.34
CA ALA A 278 -4.98 26.43 -11.44
C ALA A 278 -4.56 25.68 -12.72
N THR A 279 -5.28 24.61 -13.08
CA THR A 279 -5.04 23.87 -14.33
C THR A 279 -5.29 24.74 -15.56
N GLN A 280 -6.34 25.57 -15.54
CA GLN A 280 -6.65 26.52 -16.62
C GLN A 280 -5.58 27.62 -16.74
N ALA A 281 -5.00 28.06 -15.62
CA ALA A 281 -3.88 28.98 -15.57
C ALA A 281 -2.53 28.36 -15.98
N GLY A 282 -2.51 27.07 -16.39
CA GLY A 282 -1.30 26.37 -16.82
C GLY A 282 -0.44 25.82 -15.68
N VAL A 283 -0.92 25.91 -14.44
CA VAL A 283 -0.25 25.34 -13.26
C VAL A 283 -0.47 23.82 -13.25
N ARG A 284 0.61 23.06 -12.99
CA ARG A 284 0.50 21.62 -12.80
C ARG A 284 -0.27 21.33 -11.51
N THR A 285 -1.34 20.55 -11.60
CA THR A 285 -2.12 20.15 -10.43
C THR A 285 -2.23 18.63 -10.33
N ALA A 286 -2.21 18.13 -9.10
CA ALA A 286 -2.53 16.74 -8.83
C ALA A 286 -3.18 16.56 -7.46
N ILE A 287 -4.09 15.61 -7.37
CA ILE A 287 -4.53 15.05 -6.08
C ILE A 287 -3.64 13.85 -5.78
N VAL A 288 -3.01 13.85 -4.62
CA VAL A 288 -2.18 12.73 -4.14
C VAL A 288 -3.02 11.92 -3.15
N GLU A 289 -3.36 10.69 -3.52
CA GLU A 289 -4.08 9.77 -2.65
C GLU A 289 -3.12 9.14 -1.65
N SER A 290 -3.27 9.52 -0.38
CA SER A 290 -2.57 8.94 0.76
C SER A 290 -3.48 8.92 2.00
N PRO A 291 -3.58 7.78 2.74
CA PRO A 291 -4.47 7.66 3.90
C PRO A 291 -4.15 8.64 5.04
N THR A 292 -2.87 8.91 5.29
CA THR A 292 -2.40 9.78 6.38
C THR A 292 -1.13 10.53 5.96
N PHE A 293 -0.74 11.55 6.73
CA PHE A 293 0.53 12.22 6.52
C PHE A 293 1.72 11.28 6.77
N ASP A 294 1.63 10.39 7.78
CA ASP A 294 2.67 9.41 8.11
C ASP A 294 2.93 8.42 6.95
N GLU A 295 1.89 7.97 6.25
CA GLU A 295 2.03 7.11 5.07
C GLU A 295 2.74 7.84 3.91
N LEU A 296 2.33 9.09 3.62
CA LEU A 296 3.00 9.90 2.60
C LEU A 296 4.46 10.18 2.96
N ALA A 297 4.72 10.47 4.23
CA ALA A 297 6.06 10.69 4.73
C ALA A 297 6.91 9.42 4.62
N GLY A 298 6.31 8.23 4.77
CA GLY A 298 6.96 6.94 4.51
C GLY A 298 7.42 6.81 3.07
N ASP A 299 6.50 7.06 2.12
CA ASP A 299 6.83 7.06 0.68
C ASP A 299 7.98 8.04 0.34
N ILE A 300 7.97 9.24 0.95
CA ILE A 300 9.03 10.24 0.76
C ILE A 300 10.34 9.78 1.40
N PHE A 301 10.28 9.24 2.62
CA PHE A 301 11.43 8.77 3.38
C PHE A 301 12.17 7.65 2.65
N ASP A 302 11.45 6.74 2.01
CA ASP A 302 12.03 5.65 1.23
C ASP A 302 12.72 6.14 -0.07
N GLY A 303 12.32 7.31 -0.59
CA GLY A 303 12.86 7.90 -1.83
C GLY A 303 13.94 8.98 -1.64
N ILE A 304 14.10 9.52 -0.43
CA ILE A 304 15.00 10.64 -0.15
C ILE A 304 16.30 10.17 0.52
N ASN A 305 17.43 10.71 0.08
CA ASN A 305 18.72 10.45 0.73
C ASN A 305 18.95 11.41 1.92
N LEU A 306 19.11 10.86 3.12
CA LEU A 306 19.38 11.58 4.38
C LEU A 306 20.65 11.03 5.05
N PRO A 307 21.34 11.85 5.87
CA PRO A 307 22.43 11.38 6.72
C PRO A 307 22.00 10.22 7.63
N GLN A 308 22.89 9.27 7.87
CA GLN A 308 22.60 8.04 8.64
C GLN A 308 22.00 8.32 10.03
N ILE A 309 22.49 9.37 10.72
CA ILE A 309 21.98 9.75 12.04
C ILE A 309 20.51 10.17 12.00
N LEU A 310 20.10 10.87 10.93
CA LEU A 310 18.72 11.30 10.74
C LEU A 310 17.83 10.14 10.29
N LEU A 311 18.35 9.23 9.44
CA LEU A 311 17.65 8.00 9.09
C LEU A 311 17.28 7.20 10.34
N GLN A 312 18.24 7.00 11.25
CA GLN A 312 18.00 6.29 12.50
C GLN A 312 16.98 7.01 13.39
N HIS A 313 17.13 8.33 13.58
CA HIS A 313 16.19 9.13 14.37
C HIS A 313 14.74 9.04 13.88
N VAL A 314 14.55 9.09 12.55
CA VAL A 314 13.23 8.96 11.94
C VAL A 314 12.70 7.52 12.10
N GLN A 315 13.54 6.51 11.91
CA GLN A 315 13.16 5.10 12.03
C GLN A 315 12.77 4.68 13.46
N GLU A 316 13.40 5.24 14.50
CA GLU A 316 13.02 5.02 15.91
C GLU A 316 11.56 5.41 16.20
N SER A 317 10.97 6.21 15.33
CA SER A 317 9.63 6.80 15.46
C SER A 317 8.61 6.11 14.59
N ARG A 318 9.05 5.23 13.68
CA ARG A 318 8.18 4.38 12.88
C ARG A 318 7.55 3.40 13.86
N THR A 319 6.24 3.54 14.10
CA THR A 319 5.49 2.58 14.89
C THR A 319 5.86 1.18 14.39
N ALA A 320 6.43 0.35 15.26
CA ALA A 320 6.73 -1.04 14.92
C ALA A 320 5.46 -1.62 14.28
N GLN A 321 5.58 -2.19 13.08
CA GLN A 321 4.43 -2.80 12.40
C GLN A 321 3.67 -3.63 13.43
N VAL A 322 2.38 -3.34 13.61
CA VAL A 322 1.48 -4.13 14.47
C VAL A 322 1.16 -5.45 13.75
N LEU A 323 2.20 -6.15 13.31
CA LEU A 323 2.21 -7.59 13.15
C LEU A 323 2.83 -8.12 14.44
N SER A 324 2.15 -7.90 15.57
CA SER A 324 2.44 -8.73 16.74
C SER A 324 2.04 -10.15 16.35
N GLU A 325 3.02 -11.04 16.25
CA GLU A 325 2.74 -12.47 16.18
C GLU A 325 1.84 -12.79 17.37
N ILE A 326 0.55 -13.05 17.11
CA ILE A 326 -0.36 -13.50 18.17
C ILE A 326 0.25 -14.79 18.69
N PRO A 327 0.66 -14.87 19.97
CA PRO A 327 1.26 -16.08 20.49
C PRO A 327 0.24 -17.20 20.34
N LEU A 328 0.53 -18.14 19.44
CA LEU A 328 -0.38 -19.26 19.21
C LEU A 328 -0.48 -20.08 20.49
N PRO A 329 -1.69 -20.49 20.92
CA PRO A 329 -1.86 -21.31 22.11
C PRO A 329 -0.97 -22.54 22.01
N VAL A 330 -0.07 -22.71 22.99
CA VAL A 330 0.92 -23.80 23.00
C VAL A 330 0.30 -25.11 23.52
N GLN A 331 -0.78 -25.00 24.30
CA GLN A 331 -1.44 -26.14 24.94
C GLN A 331 -2.68 -26.57 24.14
N GLU A 332 -2.71 -27.84 23.71
CA GLU A 332 -3.90 -28.46 23.14
C GLU A 332 -4.97 -28.63 24.22
N GLN A 333 -6.13 -27.99 24.05
CA GLN A 333 -7.20 -28.06 25.05
C GLN A 333 -8.21 -29.19 24.78
N ARG A 334 -8.31 -29.73 23.55
CA ARG A 334 -9.08 -30.96 23.22
C ARG A 334 -8.54 -31.60 21.94
N ASN A 335 -8.90 -32.84 21.66
CA ASN A 335 -8.44 -33.57 20.45
C ASN A 335 -9.21 -33.20 19.16
N PHE A 336 -10.43 -32.64 19.25
CA PHE A 336 -11.28 -32.26 18.11
C PHE A 336 -12.17 -31.05 18.46
N PRO A 337 -12.59 -30.24 17.47
CA PRO A 337 -12.35 -30.38 16.03
C PRO A 337 -11.07 -29.69 15.54
N VAL A 338 -10.37 -30.32 14.58
CA VAL A 338 -9.23 -29.75 13.84
C VAL A 338 -9.63 -29.50 12.38
N LEU A 339 -9.19 -28.38 11.81
CA LEU A 339 -9.39 -28.07 10.39
C LEU A 339 -8.17 -28.51 9.59
N GLN A 340 -8.39 -29.28 8.53
CA GLN A 340 -7.35 -29.55 7.55
C GLN A 340 -7.16 -28.33 6.66
N CYS A 341 -5.94 -27.81 6.55
CA CYS A 341 -5.61 -26.71 5.67
C CYS A 341 -5.06 -27.23 4.35
N SER A 342 -5.30 -26.52 3.25
CA SER A 342 -4.70 -26.81 1.95
C SER A 342 -3.31 -26.17 1.83
N ALA A 343 -2.40 -26.56 2.73
CA ALA A 343 -1.04 -26.03 2.79
C ALA A 343 -0.05 -27.15 3.11
N LEU A 344 1.04 -27.25 2.33
CA LEU A 344 2.12 -28.20 2.56
C LEU A 344 3.35 -27.46 3.10
N PRO A 345 3.94 -27.90 4.22
CA PRO A 345 5.24 -27.40 4.65
C PRO A 345 6.30 -27.61 3.57
N ILE A 346 7.08 -26.58 3.30
CA ILE A 346 8.30 -26.67 2.52
C ILE A 346 9.45 -26.84 3.50
N LEU A 347 10.03 -28.03 3.50
CA LEU A 347 11.08 -28.46 4.43
C LEU A 347 12.46 -27.97 4.00
N ALA A 348 12.69 -27.86 2.68
CA ALA A 348 13.90 -27.29 2.10
C ALA A 348 13.57 -26.52 0.81
N MET A 349 14.31 -25.44 0.59
CA MET A 349 14.24 -24.59 -0.62
C MET A 349 15.66 -24.27 -1.10
N PRO A 350 15.83 -23.97 -2.40
CA PRO A 350 17.14 -23.63 -2.92
C PRO A 350 17.59 -22.29 -2.35
N GLN A 351 18.79 -22.28 -1.78
CA GLN A 351 19.40 -21.11 -1.13
C GLN A 351 20.30 -20.32 -2.08
N GLN A 352 20.66 -20.90 -3.22
CA GLN A 352 21.67 -20.37 -4.12
C GLN A 352 21.27 -20.57 -5.59
N ALA A 353 21.58 -19.59 -6.43
CA ALA A 353 21.36 -19.65 -7.88
C ALA A 353 22.57 -19.11 -8.64
N ARG A 354 22.62 -19.40 -9.95
CA ARG A 354 23.68 -18.88 -10.82
C ARG A 354 23.47 -17.40 -11.07
N ARG A 355 24.56 -16.64 -11.00
CA ARG A 355 24.60 -15.23 -11.33
C ARG A 355 25.26 -15.03 -12.70
N ILE A 356 24.62 -14.25 -13.54
CA ILE A 356 25.09 -13.89 -14.88
C ILE A 356 25.07 -12.37 -14.99
N GLU A 357 26.22 -11.75 -15.23
CA GLU A 357 26.30 -10.32 -15.51
C GLU A 357 25.93 -10.05 -16.97
N ILE A 358 25.14 -8.99 -17.21
CA ILE A 358 24.74 -8.55 -18.55
C ILE A 358 25.13 -7.08 -18.75
N LEU A 359 25.45 -6.71 -19.99
CA LEU A 359 25.86 -5.34 -20.32
C LEU A 359 24.66 -4.38 -20.40
N THR A 360 23.53 -4.91 -20.88
CA THR A 360 22.28 -4.16 -21.04
C THR A 360 21.28 -4.65 -20.01
N SER A 361 20.73 -3.74 -19.19
CA SER A 361 19.70 -4.11 -18.22
C SER A 361 18.40 -4.52 -18.92
N ILE A 362 17.84 -5.67 -18.55
CA ILE A 362 16.61 -6.20 -19.15
C ILE A 362 15.59 -6.57 -18.06
N THR A 363 14.31 -6.69 -18.43
CA THR A 363 13.29 -7.16 -17.49
C THR A 363 13.26 -8.69 -17.40
N THR A 364 12.72 -9.24 -16.32
CA THR A 364 12.50 -10.70 -16.18
C THR A 364 11.64 -11.27 -17.31
N ALA A 365 10.67 -10.50 -17.82
CA ALA A 365 9.84 -10.92 -18.96
C ALA A 365 10.69 -11.14 -20.21
N HIS A 366 11.59 -10.21 -20.51
CA HIS A 366 12.50 -10.32 -21.65
C HIS A 366 13.54 -11.43 -21.45
N ALA A 367 14.08 -11.59 -20.23
CA ALA A 367 14.96 -12.72 -19.91
C ALA A 367 14.31 -14.08 -20.17
N ARG A 368 13.01 -14.23 -19.85
CA ARG A 368 12.22 -15.44 -20.15
C ARG A 368 11.98 -15.63 -21.66
N GLU A 369 11.89 -14.55 -22.43
CA GLU A 369 11.80 -14.63 -23.90
C GLU A 369 13.09 -15.18 -24.50
N LEU A 370 14.25 -14.68 -24.08
CA LEU A 370 15.56 -15.18 -24.52
C LEU A 370 15.74 -16.67 -24.21
N VAL A 371 15.35 -17.11 -23.01
CA VAL A 371 15.35 -18.55 -22.64
C VAL A 371 14.46 -19.36 -23.57
N ARG A 372 13.27 -18.85 -23.91
CA ARG A 372 12.33 -19.52 -24.82
C ARG A 372 12.86 -19.59 -26.26
N GLU A 373 13.45 -18.50 -26.76
CA GLU A 373 14.05 -18.42 -28.09
C GLU A 373 15.27 -19.35 -28.21
N ALA A 374 16.07 -19.45 -27.15
CA ALA A 374 17.18 -20.38 -27.06
C ALA A 374 16.73 -21.86 -26.91
N GLN A 375 15.45 -22.09 -26.62
CA GLN A 375 14.84 -23.41 -26.38
C GLN A 375 15.53 -24.23 -25.27
N ILE A 376 16.01 -23.55 -24.23
CA ILE A 376 16.70 -24.18 -23.10
C ILE A 376 15.76 -24.38 -21.91
N LYS A 377 16.11 -25.30 -20.99
CA LYS A 377 15.38 -25.47 -19.74
C LYS A 377 16.05 -24.64 -18.64
N ALA A 378 15.49 -23.47 -18.37
CA ALA A 378 15.97 -22.59 -17.31
C ALA A 378 14.83 -21.83 -16.64
N VAL A 379 15.06 -21.45 -15.38
CA VAL A 379 14.19 -20.53 -14.63
C VAL A 379 15.03 -19.32 -14.28
N VAL A 380 14.55 -18.11 -14.61
CA VAL A 380 15.36 -16.89 -14.60
C VAL A 380 14.61 -15.70 -14.01
N ALA A 381 15.35 -14.83 -13.32
CA ALA A 381 14.92 -13.53 -12.84
C ALA A 381 15.98 -12.48 -13.17
N SER A 382 15.55 -11.24 -13.43
CA SER A 382 16.46 -10.11 -13.68
C SER A 382 16.47 -9.15 -12.49
N THR A 383 17.66 -8.72 -12.10
CA THR A 383 17.95 -7.75 -11.04
C THR A 383 18.74 -6.57 -11.61
N GLY A 384 18.21 -5.95 -12.67
CA GLY A 384 18.86 -4.83 -13.34
C GLY A 384 19.91 -5.29 -14.34
N ARG A 385 21.19 -5.27 -13.96
CA ARG A 385 22.33 -5.71 -14.81
C ARG A 385 22.82 -7.13 -14.50
N GLU A 386 22.06 -7.88 -13.73
CA GLU A 386 22.33 -9.26 -13.41
C GLU A 386 21.11 -10.12 -13.73
N ILE A 387 21.37 -11.35 -14.18
CA ILE A 387 20.39 -12.42 -14.28
C ILE A 387 20.72 -13.46 -13.23
N VAL A 388 19.72 -13.83 -12.44
CA VAL A 388 19.79 -14.93 -11.48
C VAL A 388 19.00 -16.11 -12.04
N ALA A 389 19.62 -17.29 -12.08
CA ALA A 389 19.08 -18.41 -12.84
C ALA A 389 19.32 -19.78 -12.19
N PHE A 390 18.37 -20.68 -12.43
CA PHE A 390 18.55 -22.13 -12.37
C PHE A 390 18.63 -22.65 -13.81
N GLY A 391 19.64 -23.45 -14.14
CA GLY A 391 19.92 -23.83 -15.51
C GLY A 391 21.30 -24.46 -15.68
N HIS A 392 21.52 -25.02 -16.87
CA HIS A 392 22.83 -25.50 -17.25
C HIS A 392 23.69 -24.31 -17.69
N ASP A 393 24.88 -24.13 -17.09
CA ASP A 393 25.71 -22.94 -17.28
C ASP A 393 26.00 -22.65 -18.77
N ALA A 394 26.36 -23.68 -19.54
CA ALA A 394 26.61 -23.55 -20.98
C ALA A 394 25.38 -23.09 -21.78
N GLU A 395 24.18 -23.55 -21.39
CA GLU A 395 22.92 -23.18 -22.05
C GLU A 395 22.51 -21.75 -21.68
N LEU A 396 22.63 -21.40 -20.41
CA LEU A 396 22.37 -20.06 -19.90
C LEU A 396 23.28 -19.02 -20.57
N LEU A 397 24.59 -19.30 -20.66
CA LEU A 397 25.54 -18.41 -21.30
C LEU A 397 25.19 -18.21 -22.79
N LYS A 398 24.82 -19.28 -23.49
CA LYS A 398 24.34 -19.19 -24.88
C LYS A 398 23.08 -18.33 -25.01
N ALA A 399 22.11 -18.47 -24.10
CA ALA A 399 20.86 -17.72 -24.14
C ALA A 399 21.04 -16.22 -23.86
N PHE A 400 21.98 -15.84 -22.98
CA PHE A 400 22.21 -14.44 -22.60
C PHE A 400 23.37 -13.76 -23.33
N LEU A 401 24.07 -14.46 -24.22
CA LEU A 401 25.11 -13.87 -25.08
C LEU A 401 24.64 -12.63 -25.86
N PRO A 402 23.41 -12.55 -26.42
CA PRO A 402 22.94 -11.36 -27.16
C PRO A 402 22.90 -10.07 -26.34
N VAL A 403 22.78 -10.18 -25.01
CA VAL A 403 22.78 -9.04 -24.07
C VAL A 403 24.13 -8.87 -23.34
N GLY A 404 25.16 -9.57 -23.81
CA GLY A 404 26.51 -9.52 -23.24
C GLY A 404 26.70 -10.39 -21.99
N GLY A 405 25.89 -11.45 -21.83
CA GLY A 405 25.90 -12.34 -20.67
C GLY A 405 27.25 -13.01 -20.39
N LYS A 406 27.71 -12.94 -19.13
CA LYS A 406 28.89 -13.64 -18.61
C LYS A 406 28.58 -14.28 -17.26
N LEU A 407 29.04 -15.52 -17.04
CA LEU A 407 28.90 -16.17 -15.74
C LEU A 407 29.69 -15.39 -14.69
N ALA A 408 29.03 -15.04 -13.60
CA ALA A 408 29.56 -14.24 -12.50
C ALA A 408 29.47 -14.97 -11.16
N GLY A 409 29.41 -16.30 -11.18
CA GLY A 409 29.41 -17.16 -10.00
C GLY A 409 28.01 -17.50 -9.48
N ILE A 410 27.88 -17.52 -8.15
CA ILE A 410 26.68 -17.90 -7.41
C ILE A 410 26.23 -16.71 -6.58
N VAL A 411 24.93 -16.57 -6.37
CA VAL A 411 24.33 -15.60 -5.46
C VAL A 411 23.41 -16.31 -4.48
N ASP A 412 23.42 -15.87 -3.23
CA ASP A 412 22.48 -16.32 -2.20
C ASP A 412 21.09 -15.72 -2.46
N ILE A 413 20.05 -16.49 -2.17
CA ILE A 413 18.65 -16.15 -2.46
C ILE A 413 17.90 -15.95 -1.14
N HIS A 414 17.33 -14.77 -0.94
CA HIS A 414 16.58 -14.41 0.27
C HIS A 414 15.11 -14.11 -0.06
N PRO A 415 14.26 -15.13 -0.30
CA PRO A 415 12.86 -14.93 -0.74
C PRO A 415 11.98 -14.19 0.28
N GLU A 416 12.40 -14.09 1.55
CA GLU A 416 11.74 -13.31 2.59
C GLU A 416 11.93 -11.78 2.44
N ASN A 417 13.03 -11.35 1.82
CA ASN A 417 13.41 -9.94 1.70
C ASN A 417 13.31 -9.44 0.24
N ASP A 418 13.61 -10.33 -0.71
CA ASP A 418 13.80 -9.99 -2.10
C ASP A 418 12.63 -10.46 -2.97
N SER A 419 11.85 -9.50 -3.50
CA SER A 419 10.70 -9.82 -4.36
C SER A 419 11.07 -10.56 -5.65
N TRP A 420 12.24 -10.27 -6.22
CA TRP A 420 12.76 -10.97 -7.41
C TRP A 420 13.12 -12.43 -7.08
N ALA A 421 13.68 -12.67 -5.89
CA ALA A 421 14.05 -13.99 -5.39
C ALA A 421 12.81 -14.83 -5.15
N LEU A 422 11.78 -14.26 -4.48
CA LEU A 422 10.50 -14.91 -4.29
C LEU A 422 9.88 -15.30 -5.63
N GLY A 423 9.89 -14.40 -6.62
CA GLY A 423 9.40 -14.68 -7.97
C GLY A 423 10.15 -15.82 -8.68
N LEU A 424 11.49 -15.86 -8.56
CA LEU A 424 12.33 -16.92 -9.10
C LEU A 424 12.01 -18.29 -8.48
N ILE A 425 11.92 -18.33 -7.14
CA ILE A 425 11.60 -19.53 -6.36
C ILE A 425 10.20 -20.04 -6.71
N TYR A 426 9.25 -19.13 -6.88
CA TYR A 426 7.87 -19.47 -7.18
C TYR A 426 7.72 -20.07 -8.59
N ASP A 427 8.36 -19.50 -9.61
CA ASP A 427 8.44 -20.11 -10.94
C ASP A 427 9.08 -21.51 -10.87
N ALA A 428 10.21 -21.62 -10.17
CA ALA A 428 10.97 -22.86 -10.06
C ALA A 428 10.17 -23.98 -9.39
N LEU A 429 9.44 -23.66 -8.32
CA LEU A 429 8.57 -24.61 -7.63
C LEU A 429 7.48 -25.16 -8.56
N ILE A 430 6.84 -24.31 -9.36
CA ILE A 430 5.78 -24.71 -10.29
C ILE A 430 6.31 -25.66 -11.37
N TRP A 431 7.51 -25.38 -11.89
CA TRP A 431 8.19 -26.29 -12.81
C TRP A 431 8.58 -27.60 -12.12
N ALA A 432 9.12 -27.55 -10.90
CA ALA A 432 9.49 -28.74 -10.14
C ALA A 432 8.28 -29.64 -9.87
N ILE A 433 7.13 -29.06 -9.49
CA ILE A 433 5.87 -29.77 -9.27
C ILE A 433 5.30 -30.35 -10.59
N SER A 434 5.55 -29.73 -11.73
CA SER A 434 5.00 -30.20 -13.01
C SER A 434 5.88 -31.22 -13.72
N ARG A 435 7.18 -31.29 -13.37
CA ARG A 435 8.18 -32.11 -14.07
C ARG A 435 7.83 -33.60 -14.08
N ASP A 436 7.96 -34.21 -15.26
CA ASP A 436 7.74 -35.64 -15.55
C ASP A 436 6.36 -36.19 -15.09
N ARG A 437 5.36 -35.30 -14.97
CA ARG A 437 4.01 -35.59 -14.49
C ARG A 437 2.94 -35.06 -15.46
N PRO A 438 1.72 -35.62 -15.46
CA PRO A 438 0.58 -35.15 -16.27
C PRO A 438 -0.03 -33.87 -15.68
N LEU A 439 0.81 -32.89 -15.41
CA LEU A 439 0.50 -31.60 -14.82
C LEU A 439 1.09 -30.51 -15.72
N LEU A 440 0.29 -29.49 -16.03
CA LEU A 440 0.67 -28.38 -16.89
C LEU A 440 0.81 -27.11 -16.04
N PRO A 441 2.00 -26.47 -16.05
CA PRO A 441 2.18 -25.21 -15.35
C PRO A 441 1.51 -24.05 -16.10
N ARG A 442 0.88 -23.14 -15.36
CA ARG A 442 0.27 -21.91 -15.87
C ARG A 442 0.81 -20.72 -15.07
N LEU A 443 1.91 -20.16 -15.55
CA LEU A 443 2.53 -18.96 -14.99
C LEU A 443 1.75 -17.71 -15.42
N ARG A 444 1.23 -16.94 -14.47
CA ARG A 444 0.52 -15.67 -14.71
C ARG A 444 1.06 -14.58 -13.79
N ARG A 445 0.78 -13.31 -14.15
CA ARG A 445 1.12 -12.14 -13.31
C ARG A 445 0.38 -12.12 -11.97
N LYS A 446 -0.81 -12.74 -11.89
CA LYS A 446 -1.65 -12.81 -10.68
C LYS A 446 -1.80 -14.27 -10.22
N GLY A 447 -0.75 -14.80 -9.60
CA GLY A 447 -0.71 -16.17 -9.08
C GLY A 447 -0.36 -17.23 -10.12
N HIS A 448 0.23 -18.33 -9.66
CA HIS A 448 0.57 -19.47 -10.50
C HIS A 448 -0.42 -20.61 -10.27
N ALA A 449 -0.65 -21.39 -11.32
CA ALA A 449 -1.53 -22.54 -11.24
C ALA A 449 -0.90 -23.75 -11.90
N ILE A 450 -1.34 -24.92 -11.46
CA ILE A 450 -1.01 -26.21 -12.04
C ILE A 450 -2.33 -26.87 -12.39
N ILE A 451 -2.51 -27.26 -13.65
CA ILE A 451 -3.72 -27.93 -14.12
C ILE A 451 -3.39 -29.35 -14.55
N VAL A 452 -4.33 -30.27 -14.39
CA VAL A 452 -4.19 -31.62 -14.92
C VAL A 452 -4.11 -31.55 -16.45
N ALA A 453 -3.14 -32.26 -17.03
CA ALA A 453 -2.98 -32.30 -18.47
C ALA A 453 -4.21 -32.95 -19.13
N ASN A 454 -4.85 -32.25 -20.07
CA ASN A 454 -5.88 -32.83 -20.92
C ASN A 454 -5.17 -33.59 -22.04
N GLY A 455 -5.20 -34.92 -22.00
CA GLY A 455 -4.57 -35.75 -23.02
C GLY A 455 -5.12 -35.48 -24.43
N PHE A 456 -4.31 -35.72 -25.46
CA PHE A 456 -4.73 -35.59 -26.85
C PHE A 456 -5.28 -36.91 -27.40
N HIS A 457 -6.21 -36.84 -28.36
CA HIS A 457 -6.72 -38.05 -29.03
C HIS A 457 -5.64 -38.86 -29.77
N THR A 458 -4.48 -38.24 -30.03
CA THR A 458 -3.32 -38.86 -30.68
C THR A 458 -2.32 -39.48 -29.70
N ASP A 459 -2.58 -39.44 -28.39
CA ASP A 459 -1.67 -39.98 -27.38
C ASP A 459 -1.61 -41.51 -27.44
N ARG A 460 -0.40 -42.06 -27.28
CA ARG A 460 -0.18 -43.52 -27.27
C ARG A 460 -0.93 -44.15 -26.07
N PRO A 461 -1.59 -45.31 -26.22
CA PRO A 461 -2.35 -45.94 -25.13
C PRO A 461 -1.54 -46.17 -23.84
N GLN A 462 -0.25 -46.50 -23.97
CA GLN A 462 0.66 -46.69 -22.84
C GLN A 462 0.91 -45.39 -22.04
N PHE A 463 1.00 -44.24 -22.73
CA PHE A 463 1.16 -42.94 -22.11
C PHE A 463 -0.09 -42.57 -21.32
N VAL A 464 -1.27 -42.73 -21.93
CA VAL A 464 -2.57 -42.49 -21.26
C VAL A 464 -2.72 -43.37 -20.02
N ALA A 465 -2.32 -44.66 -20.09
CA ALA A 465 -2.34 -45.56 -18.95
C ALA A 465 -1.38 -45.11 -17.83
N SER A 466 -0.20 -44.60 -18.19
CA SER A 466 0.76 -44.03 -17.23
C SER A 466 0.19 -42.80 -16.51
N CYS A 467 -0.36 -41.83 -17.26
CA CYS A 467 -0.98 -40.63 -16.69
C CYS A 467 -2.15 -40.99 -15.76
N LYS A 468 -3.01 -41.95 -16.16
CA LYS A 468 -4.12 -42.44 -15.33
C LYS A 468 -3.64 -43.06 -14.01
N ARG A 469 -2.48 -43.72 -14.01
CA ARG A 469 -1.85 -44.31 -12.82
C ARG A 469 -1.33 -43.24 -11.87
N GLN A 470 -0.58 -42.27 -12.41
CA GLN A 470 -0.01 -41.16 -11.63
C GLN A 470 -1.11 -40.25 -11.04
N LEU A 471 -2.26 -40.12 -11.69
CA LEU A 471 -3.41 -39.33 -11.20
C LEU A 471 -4.45 -40.16 -10.40
N SER A 472 -4.15 -41.40 -10.05
CA SER A 472 -5.13 -42.33 -9.46
C SER A 472 -5.74 -41.81 -8.15
N SER A 473 -4.93 -41.28 -7.24
CA SER A 473 -5.37 -40.67 -5.98
C SER A 473 -6.32 -39.50 -6.21
N LEU A 474 -5.98 -38.60 -7.13
CA LEU A 474 -6.78 -37.42 -7.46
C LEU A 474 -8.10 -37.79 -8.13
N ARG A 475 -8.10 -38.79 -9.01
CA ARG A 475 -9.32 -39.33 -9.63
C ARG A 475 -10.26 -39.91 -8.59
N GLN A 476 -9.73 -40.67 -7.62
CA GLN A 476 -10.52 -41.20 -6.51
C GLN A 476 -11.09 -40.09 -5.63
N ALA A 477 -10.27 -39.06 -5.34
CA ALA A 477 -10.65 -37.93 -4.51
C ALA A 477 -11.81 -37.11 -5.08
N TYR A 478 -11.75 -36.76 -6.37
CA TYR A 478 -12.82 -36.01 -7.04
C TYR A 478 -14.06 -36.86 -7.31
N SER A 479 -13.91 -38.18 -7.52
CA SER A 479 -15.00 -39.10 -7.88
C SER A 479 -15.75 -38.71 -9.18
N VAL A 480 -15.22 -37.74 -9.94
CA VAL A 480 -15.69 -37.24 -11.24
C VAL A 480 -14.47 -37.06 -12.17
N PRO A 481 -14.66 -36.96 -13.51
CA PRO A 481 -13.56 -36.72 -14.43
C PRO A 481 -12.77 -35.44 -14.10
N LEU A 482 -11.43 -35.54 -14.12
CA LEU A 482 -10.51 -34.43 -13.87
C LEU A 482 -10.34 -33.51 -15.09
N THR A 483 -10.66 -33.99 -16.28
CA THR A 483 -10.68 -33.21 -17.51
C THR A 483 -11.91 -33.60 -18.32
N GLY A 484 -12.35 -32.73 -19.22
CA GLY A 484 -13.52 -32.98 -20.04
C GLY A 484 -13.96 -31.74 -20.83
N LYS A 485 -15.23 -31.68 -21.19
CA LYS A 485 -15.86 -30.52 -21.82
C LYS A 485 -16.99 -30.00 -20.95
N VAL A 486 -17.16 -28.68 -20.93
CA VAL A 486 -18.26 -28.00 -20.22
C VAL A 486 -19.57 -28.29 -20.97
N ASP A 487 -20.60 -28.68 -20.24
CA ASP A 487 -21.91 -28.97 -20.81
C ASP A 487 -22.51 -27.72 -21.48
N GLY A 488 -23.14 -27.90 -22.65
CA GLY A 488 -23.71 -26.82 -23.45
C GLY A 488 -22.70 -26.05 -24.31
N SER A 489 -21.55 -25.63 -23.75
CA SER A 489 -20.55 -24.82 -24.49
C SER A 489 -19.47 -25.62 -25.21
N GLY A 490 -19.18 -26.84 -24.74
CA GLY A 490 -18.15 -27.71 -25.32
C GLY A 490 -16.71 -27.29 -25.02
N TYR A 491 -16.49 -26.22 -24.23
CA TYR A 491 -15.14 -25.75 -23.88
C TYR A 491 -14.39 -26.78 -23.03
N PRO A 492 -13.10 -27.05 -23.30
CA PRO A 492 -12.34 -28.00 -22.50
C PRO A 492 -12.10 -27.46 -21.09
N PHE A 493 -12.26 -28.33 -20.10
CA PHE A 493 -11.94 -28.03 -18.70
C PHE A 493 -10.87 -28.97 -18.15
N SER A 494 -10.17 -28.50 -17.13
CA SER A 494 -9.19 -29.30 -16.37
C SER A 494 -9.22 -28.87 -14.90
N GLU A 495 -9.27 -29.84 -13.99
CA GLU A 495 -9.08 -29.58 -12.56
C GLU A 495 -7.62 -29.17 -12.31
N GLY A 496 -7.41 -28.30 -11.34
CA GLY A 496 -6.10 -27.79 -11.01
C GLY A 496 -6.04 -27.21 -9.60
N VAL A 497 -4.87 -26.66 -9.26
CA VAL A 497 -4.65 -25.90 -8.04
C VAL A 497 -3.97 -24.59 -8.38
N GLN A 498 -4.42 -23.51 -7.75
CA GLN A 498 -3.61 -22.29 -7.63
C GLN A 498 -2.61 -22.53 -6.51
N ILE A 499 -1.36 -22.18 -6.71
CA ILE A 499 -0.29 -22.37 -5.72
C ILE A 499 0.10 -21.00 -5.19
N ARG A 500 0.44 -20.89 -3.90
CA ARG A 500 1.00 -19.71 -3.24
C ARG A 500 2.10 -20.10 -2.25
N LEU A 501 3.14 -19.28 -2.19
CA LEU A 501 4.20 -19.37 -1.19
C LEU A 501 3.91 -18.37 -0.09
N ASP A 502 3.72 -18.87 1.13
CA ASP A 502 3.54 -18.04 2.33
C ASP A 502 4.60 -18.38 3.37
N LEU A 503 5.17 -17.34 4.00
CA LEU A 503 6.03 -17.48 5.18
C LEU A 503 5.18 -17.19 6.42
N VAL A 504 4.86 -18.22 7.20
CA VAL A 504 4.01 -18.12 8.41
C VAL A 504 4.64 -18.91 9.54
N ALA A 505 4.74 -18.29 10.72
CA ALA A 505 5.35 -18.87 11.93
C ALA A 505 6.78 -19.41 11.67
N GLY A 506 7.59 -18.61 10.96
CA GLY A 506 8.98 -18.94 10.61
C GLY A 506 9.15 -20.12 9.66
N ARG A 507 8.09 -20.53 8.95
CA ARG A 507 8.12 -21.67 8.01
C ARG A 507 7.51 -21.30 6.67
N TRP A 508 8.09 -21.83 5.60
CA TRP A 508 7.55 -21.69 4.26
C TRP A 508 6.48 -22.74 3.98
N TRP A 509 5.39 -22.30 3.35
CA TRP A 509 4.25 -23.13 3.02
C TRP A 509 3.92 -23.02 1.54
N CYS A 510 3.77 -24.18 0.89
CA CYS A 510 3.12 -24.30 -0.40
C CYS A 510 1.60 -24.40 -0.16
N VAL A 511 0.94 -23.24 -0.11
CA VAL A 511 -0.51 -23.14 -0.02
C VAL A 511 -1.10 -23.43 -1.40
N PHE A 512 -2.18 -24.21 -1.45
CA PHE A 512 -2.82 -24.56 -2.70
C PHE A 512 -4.34 -24.43 -2.62
N GLU A 513 -4.96 -23.94 -3.67
CA GLU A 513 -6.41 -23.78 -3.77
C GLU A 513 -6.94 -24.55 -4.98
N PRO A 514 -7.66 -25.67 -4.77
CA PRO A 514 -8.26 -26.42 -5.86
C PRO A 514 -9.29 -25.59 -6.65
N PHE A 515 -9.20 -25.62 -7.98
CA PHE A 515 -10.14 -24.93 -8.87
C PHE A 515 -10.34 -25.73 -10.16
N THR A 516 -11.37 -25.37 -10.93
CA THR A 516 -11.59 -25.93 -12.28
C THR A 516 -11.22 -24.88 -13.33
N PHE A 517 -10.19 -25.14 -14.11
CA PHE A 517 -9.79 -24.31 -15.25
C PHE A 517 -10.68 -24.62 -16.46
N VAL A 518 -11.18 -23.59 -17.14
CA VAL A 518 -11.88 -23.71 -18.42
C VAL A 518 -11.08 -22.94 -19.47
N GLU A 519 -10.78 -23.58 -20.58
CA GLU A 519 -10.01 -22.99 -21.67
C GLU A 519 -10.96 -22.35 -22.70
N PHE A 520 -10.86 -21.03 -22.81
CA PHE A 520 -11.59 -20.27 -23.82
C PHE A 520 -10.75 -20.09 -25.09
N PRO A 521 -11.39 -19.96 -26.27
CA PRO A 521 -10.69 -19.60 -27.50
C PRO A 521 -9.87 -18.33 -27.28
N ARG A 522 -8.60 -18.34 -27.71
CA ARG A 522 -7.80 -17.10 -27.74
C ARG A 522 -8.46 -16.15 -28.75
N GLN A 523 -8.93 -15.00 -28.27
CA GLN A 523 -9.21 -13.88 -29.17
C GLN A 523 -7.87 -13.42 -29.73
N GLU A 524 -7.72 -13.40 -31.05
CA GLU A 524 -6.55 -12.75 -31.66
C GLU A 524 -6.56 -11.28 -31.22
N PRO A 525 -5.42 -10.73 -30.79
CA PRO A 525 -5.32 -9.29 -30.60
C PRO A 525 -5.55 -8.64 -31.96
N ASN A 526 -6.68 -7.97 -32.14
CA ASN A 526 -7.02 -7.25 -33.36
C ASN A 526 -5.82 -6.38 -33.79
N ARG A 527 -5.16 -6.80 -34.88
CA ARG A 527 -4.32 -5.91 -35.70
C ARG A 527 -5.27 -5.02 -36.50
N ILE A 528 -5.89 -4.04 -35.85
CA ILE A 528 -6.45 -2.87 -36.53
C ILE A 528 -5.99 -1.64 -35.76
N THR A 529 -5.21 -0.85 -36.49
CA THR A 529 -4.75 0.50 -36.19
C THR A 529 -5.90 1.40 -35.76
N ASN A 530 -5.72 2.11 -34.64
CA ASN A 530 -5.94 3.55 -34.57
C ASN A 530 -5.00 4.12 -33.50
N LYS A 531 -4.08 4.98 -33.95
CA LYS A 531 -3.52 6.04 -33.10
C LYS A 531 -4.69 6.97 -32.78
N ASP A 532 -4.69 7.49 -31.56
CA ASP A 532 -5.71 8.36 -30.97
C ASP A 532 -6.91 7.61 -30.37
N ASP A 533 -6.69 7.07 -29.16
CA ASP A 533 -7.54 7.30 -27.99
C ASP A 533 -6.91 6.66 -26.75
N GLY A 534 -6.43 7.49 -25.84
CA GLY A 534 -5.75 7.12 -24.60
C GLY A 534 -6.69 6.65 -23.49
N VAL A 535 -7.57 5.68 -23.78
CA VAL A 535 -8.38 4.98 -22.78
C VAL A 535 -8.24 3.49 -23.02
N SER A 536 -7.41 2.82 -22.21
CA SER A 536 -7.34 1.35 -22.17
C SER A 536 -8.69 0.82 -21.67
N SER A 537 -9.63 0.59 -22.58
CA SER A 537 -10.89 -0.08 -22.29
C SER A 537 -10.60 -1.55 -21.95
N TYR A 538 -10.59 -1.85 -20.66
CA TYR A 538 -10.69 -3.23 -20.18
C TYR A 538 -12.09 -3.74 -20.54
N ILE A 539 -12.23 -4.36 -21.70
CA ILE A 539 -13.45 -5.12 -22.03
C ILE A 539 -13.49 -6.29 -21.05
N HIS A 540 -14.31 -6.16 -20.00
CA HIS A 540 -14.70 -7.26 -19.12
C HIS A 540 -15.55 -8.23 -19.96
N VAL A 541 -14.90 -9.18 -20.63
CA VAL A 541 -15.61 -10.31 -21.23
C VAL A 541 -16.12 -11.17 -20.07
N ALA A 542 -17.45 -11.20 -19.87
CA ALA A 542 -18.07 -12.05 -18.86
C ALA A 542 -17.68 -13.51 -19.11
N ASN A 543 -17.22 -14.22 -18.06
CA ASN A 543 -16.85 -15.63 -18.14
C ASN A 543 -18.12 -16.47 -18.39
N PRO A 544 -18.32 -17.07 -19.57
CA PRO A 544 -19.57 -17.74 -19.93
C PRO A 544 -19.75 -19.10 -19.23
N SER A 545 -18.72 -19.62 -18.56
CA SER A 545 -18.81 -20.88 -17.80
C SER A 545 -18.81 -20.69 -16.29
N ILE A 546 -18.93 -19.46 -15.79
CA ILE A 546 -18.77 -19.18 -14.36
C ILE A 546 -19.83 -19.86 -13.49
N ASP A 547 -21.07 -19.95 -13.97
CA ASP A 547 -22.17 -20.59 -13.25
C ASP A 547 -21.98 -22.12 -13.22
N TRP A 548 -21.59 -22.73 -14.34
CA TRP A 548 -21.24 -24.15 -14.39
C TRP A 548 -20.06 -24.47 -13.45
N GLN A 549 -19.04 -23.62 -13.43
CA GLN A 549 -17.93 -23.76 -12.48
C GLN A 549 -18.46 -23.69 -11.03
N ARG A 550 -19.29 -22.71 -10.68
CA ARG A 550 -19.88 -22.59 -9.33
C ARG A 550 -20.69 -23.81 -8.94
N GLU A 551 -21.59 -24.29 -9.81
CA GLU A 551 -22.42 -25.48 -9.57
C GLU A 551 -21.59 -26.73 -9.29
N ARG A 552 -20.49 -26.91 -10.04
CA ARG A 552 -19.56 -28.03 -9.86
C ARG A 552 -18.91 -28.09 -8.48
N TRP A 553 -18.77 -26.94 -7.80
CA TRP A 553 -18.17 -26.83 -6.47
C TRP A 553 -19.20 -26.66 -5.34
N ALA A 554 -20.39 -26.12 -5.62
CA ALA A 554 -21.42 -25.77 -4.62
C ALA A 554 -21.88 -26.95 -3.74
N GLY A 555 -21.91 -28.17 -4.27
CA GLY A 555 -22.35 -29.37 -3.53
C GLY A 555 -21.29 -30.02 -2.62
N ARG A 556 -20.04 -29.52 -2.61
CA ARG A 556 -18.94 -30.19 -1.92
C ARG A 556 -18.90 -29.83 -0.43
N ARG A 557 -19.28 -30.79 0.41
CA ARG A 557 -19.18 -30.70 1.89
C ARG A 557 -17.76 -31.06 2.38
N ASN A 558 -17.47 -30.83 3.66
CA ASN A 558 -16.14 -31.05 4.28
C ASN A 558 -15.49 -32.38 3.92
N LYS A 559 -16.23 -33.50 3.97
CA LYS A 559 -15.70 -34.84 3.61
C LYS A 559 -15.18 -34.92 2.16
N VAL A 560 -15.79 -34.19 1.23
CA VAL A 560 -15.35 -34.13 -0.17
C VAL A 560 -14.12 -33.25 -0.29
N TRP A 561 -14.11 -32.09 0.37
CA TRP A 561 -12.96 -31.19 0.41
C TRP A 561 -11.72 -31.85 1.02
N SER A 562 -11.84 -32.52 2.17
CA SER A 562 -10.72 -33.25 2.79
C SER A 562 -10.12 -34.30 1.86
N ARG A 563 -10.96 -35.02 1.08
CA ARG A 563 -10.46 -35.98 0.08
C ARG A 563 -9.71 -35.28 -1.06
N ILE A 564 -10.23 -34.17 -1.57
CA ILE A 564 -9.59 -33.39 -2.65
C ILE A 564 -8.25 -32.82 -2.18
N ILE A 565 -8.23 -32.22 -0.99
CA ILE A 565 -7.00 -31.68 -0.38
C ILE A 565 -5.97 -32.79 -0.21
N LEU A 566 -6.38 -33.96 0.30
CA LEU A 566 -5.49 -35.12 0.44
C LEU A 566 -4.99 -35.64 -0.92
N GLY A 567 -5.84 -35.68 -1.94
CA GLY A 567 -5.47 -36.10 -3.29
C GLY A 567 -4.38 -35.20 -3.90
N TRP A 568 -4.50 -33.88 -3.72
CA TRP A 568 -3.46 -32.93 -4.14
C TRP A 568 -2.21 -33.04 -3.26
N ALA A 569 -2.35 -33.20 -1.94
CA ALA A 569 -1.22 -33.37 -1.02
C ALA A 569 -0.35 -34.59 -1.32
N GLN A 570 -0.93 -35.64 -1.94
CA GLN A 570 -0.18 -36.82 -2.39
C GLN A 570 0.54 -36.59 -3.72
N ILE A 571 0.08 -35.66 -4.56
CA ILE A 571 0.64 -35.43 -5.90
C ILE A 571 1.69 -34.33 -5.89
N LEU A 572 1.47 -33.23 -5.17
CA LEU A 572 2.32 -32.03 -5.23
C LEU A 572 3.77 -32.32 -4.81
N PRO A 573 4.06 -32.99 -3.68
CA PRO A 573 5.43 -33.32 -3.28
C PRO A 573 6.13 -34.30 -4.23
N GLY A 574 5.38 -34.98 -5.09
CA GLY A 574 5.91 -36.03 -5.97
C GLY A 574 6.34 -37.29 -5.21
N ASP A 575 7.03 -38.16 -5.93
CA ASP A 575 7.63 -39.37 -5.38
C ASP A 575 9.00 -39.06 -4.72
N ASN A 576 9.70 -40.05 -4.15
CA ASN A 576 11.03 -39.89 -3.54
C ASN A 576 11.09 -38.98 -2.30
N GLY A 577 10.15 -39.14 -1.37
CA GLY A 577 10.23 -38.43 -0.07
C GLY A 577 10.01 -36.92 -0.16
N GLY A 578 9.36 -36.45 -1.23
CA GLY A 578 8.99 -35.06 -1.41
C GLY A 578 10.05 -34.19 -2.10
N VAL A 579 11.14 -34.78 -2.60
CA VAL A 579 12.24 -34.05 -3.25
C VAL A 579 11.89 -33.76 -4.71
N LEU A 580 11.84 -32.48 -5.05
CA LEU A 580 11.46 -31.97 -6.37
C LEU A 580 12.61 -31.16 -6.96
N LYS A 581 12.89 -31.38 -8.23
CA LYS A 581 13.87 -30.61 -9.00
C LYS A 581 13.18 -29.92 -10.19
N ALA A 582 13.42 -28.63 -10.38
CA ALA A 582 12.82 -27.86 -11.47
C ALA A 582 13.29 -28.34 -12.85
N ILE A 583 14.58 -28.69 -12.99
CA ILE A 583 15.19 -29.02 -14.27
C ILE A 583 15.49 -30.52 -14.39
N GLY A 584 16.04 -31.12 -13.33
CA GLY A 584 16.33 -32.55 -13.22
C GLY A 584 17.66 -32.98 -13.83
N PHE A 585 18.77 -32.32 -13.49
CA PHE A 585 20.09 -32.76 -13.93
C PHE A 585 20.43 -34.16 -13.41
N LYS A 586 21.10 -34.97 -14.26
CA LYS A 586 21.55 -36.33 -13.91
C LYS A 586 22.98 -36.39 -13.37
N ASP A 587 23.79 -35.35 -13.64
CA ASP A 587 25.20 -35.29 -13.26
C ASP A 587 25.45 -34.13 -12.27
N ASP A 588 25.89 -34.46 -11.06
CA ASP A 588 26.25 -33.52 -9.98
C ASP A 588 27.66 -32.91 -10.17
N SER A 589 28.06 -32.61 -11.42
CA SER A 589 29.41 -32.11 -11.74
C SER A 589 29.73 -30.70 -11.21
N GLY A 590 28.84 -30.11 -10.38
CA GLY A 590 29.03 -28.80 -9.72
C GLY A 590 28.92 -27.58 -10.64
N LEU A 591 28.92 -27.79 -11.96
CA LEU A 591 28.85 -26.73 -12.97
C LEU A 591 27.44 -26.25 -13.27
N SER A 592 26.37 -26.97 -12.94
CA SER A 592 24.98 -26.50 -13.17
C SER A 592 24.22 -26.42 -11.85
N LEU A 593 23.35 -25.41 -11.68
CA LEU A 593 22.49 -25.29 -10.49
C LEU A 593 21.03 -25.56 -10.84
N ASP A 594 20.44 -26.52 -10.13
CA ASP A 594 19.02 -26.83 -10.18
C ASP A 594 18.31 -26.24 -8.95
N ALA A 595 17.01 -25.97 -9.09
CA ALA A 595 16.18 -25.60 -7.96
C ALA A 595 15.61 -26.87 -7.33
N GLU A 596 16.18 -27.25 -6.19
CA GLU A 596 15.73 -28.40 -5.40
C GLU A 596 14.83 -27.95 -4.24
N PHE A 597 13.68 -28.58 -4.11
CA PHE A 597 12.70 -28.37 -3.05
C PHE A 597 12.43 -29.68 -2.32
N GLN A 598 12.14 -29.60 -1.03
CA GLN A 598 11.58 -30.73 -0.29
C GLN A 598 10.23 -30.34 0.30
N LEU A 599 9.15 -30.97 -0.16
CA LEU A 599 7.80 -30.74 0.34
C LEU A 599 7.35 -31.89 1.25
N SER A 600 6.64 -31.55 2.32
CA SER A 600 5.94 -32.54 3.14
C SER A 600 4.75 -33.14 2.39
N SER A 601 4.50 -34.45 2.56
CA SER A 601 3.28 -35.13 2.11
C SER A 601 2.11 -34.99 3.10
N ILE A 602 2.35 -34.35 4.24
CA ILE A 602 1.36 -34.08 5.27
C ILE A 602 0.99 -32.60 5.22
N THR A 603 -0.30 -32.31 5.09
CA THR A 603 -0.84 -30.95 5.11
C THR A 603 -0.80 -30.32 6.49
N ALA A 604 -0.88 -29.00 6.56
CA ALA A 604 -1.11 -28.30 7.82
C ALA A 604 -2.49 -28.64 8.39
N TRP A 605 -2.56 -28.68 9.72
CA TRP A 605 -3.80 -28.81 10.46
C TRP A 605 -3.86 -27.68 11.48
N ALA A 606 -5.05 -27.10 11.65
CA ALA A 606 -5.29 -26.13 12.70
C ALA A 606 -5.16 -26.80 14.06
N ARG A 607 -4.64 -26.06 15.05
CA ARG A 607 -4.72 -26.48 16.45
C ARG A 607 -6.18 -26.40 16.92
N PRO A 608 -6.64 -27.36 17.74
CA PRO A 608 -7.92 -27.25 18.44
C PRO A 608 -7.90 -26.03 19.36
N SER A 609 -8.83 -25.08 19.18
CA SER A 609 -9.03 -23.92 20.07
C SER A 609 -10.49 -23.85 20.49
N HIS A 610 -10.76 -23.68 21.80
CA HIS A 610 -12.10 -23.88 22.40
C HIS A 610 -12.59 -22.70 23.25
N GLU A 611 -12.39 -21.45 22.83
CA GLU A 611 -13.03 -20.32 23.52
C GLU A 611 -14.44 -19.99 22.99
N HIS A 612 -15.12 -20.92 22.31
CA HIS A 612 -16.47 -20.71 21.80
C HIS A 612 -17.50 -21.61 22.50
N ASP A 613 -18.50 -21.00 23.14
CA ASP A 613 -19.56 -21.62 23.94
C ASP A 613 -20.28 -22.80 23.26
N TYR A 614 -20.35 -22.75 21.92
CA TYR A 614 -20.91 -23.82 21.09
C TYR A 614 -20.31 -25.21 21.40
N PHE A 615 -19.00 -25.30 21.68
CA PHE A 615 -18.31 -26.57 21.95
C PHE A 615 -18.35 -26.97 23.43
N GLN A 616 -18.82 -26.11 24.34
CA GLN A 616 -19.02 -26.47 25.75
C GLN A 616 -20.33 -27.24 25.99
N ARG A 617 -21.15 -27.47 24.95
CA ARG A 617 -22.44 -28.17 25.05
C ARG A 617 -22.35 -29.69 25.27
N SER A 618 -21.16 -30.26 25.42
CA SER A 618 -20.97 -31.69 25.71
C SER A 618 -21.04 -31.95 27.21
N GLY A 619 -22.27 -31.92 27.74
CA GLY A 619 -22.60 -32.24 29.12
C GLY A 619 -24.09 -32.53 29.27
N ARG A 620 -24.61 -33.49 28.48
CA ARG A 620 -25.82 -34.28 28.76
C ARG A 620 -25.69 -35.65 28.14
#